data_AF-A0A1W2DKV7-F1
#
_entry.id   AF-A0A1W2DKV7-F1
#
_cell.length_a   1.000
_cell.length_b   1.000
_cell.length_c   1.000
_cell.angle_alpha   90.00
_cell.angle_beta   90.00
_cell.angle_gamma   90.00
#
_symmetry.space_group_name_H-M   'P 1'
#
loop_
_entity.id
_entity.type
_entity.pdbx_description
1 polymer ?
#
loop_
_entity_poly.entity_id
_entity_poly.type
_entity_poly.pdbx_seq_one_letter_code
_entity_poly.pdbx_strand_id
1 'polypeptide(L)'
;MLLSPFSKKENAVAILHALVKKLNVRVSYETIKSALHEHPDYPSLLALSDCLTEWKIPNNAYQIDKANYNAADLSFPLIAHLQKTGQFILINNISNGSVNYTDEKKSNTSMSEQDFLSQWAGVVLYAEATAESGETDYKAQSFKGFLNGLRIPALVIALLSCFVYFFFQYSFSWAFTALTLLSFAGLTVSTLLLIYSVNASNPFVQNLCSLGNKNDCNAILKSKEAKVTDWLSWSEVGFFYFAGSLLSLLLVNKAIPYLAILNLCCLPYTFWSLWYQYKAKNWCVLCCSVQALLWLQFTVFATGTGYAVPALEITTIAAMLFSFAIPVVIWAFVKPFMLKAEQQAPLKQQLKKFKYNSDLFNQVLTNQPRFSVPNDIMPIVLGNAEAENIITMVSNPFCGPCASTHRTLDQWLNTRDDIQVKIVFTTANHDDDPKTKVARHLTALSLLGDKKKVEQALNDWYESTKKDYDTWAKNYPVQVNGEMEVVTQRQKEWCELTEVTFTPTILVNGYKLPDPYRLDDIKYLLS
;
A
#
# COMPACT_ATOMS: atom_id res chain seq x y z
N MET A 1 -21.64 5.92 -7.72
CA MET A 1 -21.65 6.17 -6.26
C MET A 1 -21.97 4.85 -5.57
N LEU A 2 -20.99 3.97 -5.45
CA LEU A 2 -21.06 2.71 -4.70
C LEU A 2 -19.68 2.54 -4.04
N LEU A 3 -19.45 3.30 -2.97
CA LEU A 3 -18.26 3.15 -2.14
C LEU A 3 -18.62 2.16 -1.03
N SER A 4 -17.80 1.11 -0.89
CA SER A 4 -18.00 0.06 0.10
C SER A 4 -18.14 0.69 1.51
N PRO A 5 -19.15 0.30 2.32
CA PRO A 5 -19.35 0.86 3.65
C PRO A 5 -18.34 0.36 4.71
N PHE A 6 -17.28 -0.36 4.31
CA PHE A 6 -16.47 -1.17 5.25
C PHE A 6 -14.98 -0.78 5.40
N SER A 7 -14.51 0.34 4.83
CA SER A 7 -13.19 0.89 5.20
C SER A 7 -13.34 2.28 5.79
N LYS A 8 -12.98 2.45 7.07
CA LYS A 8 -12.71 3.78 7.64
C LYS A 8 -11.62 4.40 6.76
N LYS A 9 -11.95 5.42 5.97
CA LYS A 9 -10.95 6.08 5.14
C LYS A 9 -9.97 6.77 6.08
N GLU A 10 -8.68 6.56 5.83
CA GLU A 10 -7.62 7.25 6.58
C GLU A 10 -7.75 8.76 6.31
N ASN A 11 -7.67 9.57 7.37
CA ASN A 11 -8.06 10.99 7.32
C ASN A 11 -7.31 11.76 6.21
N ALA A 12 -5.98 11.69 6.17
CA ALA A 12 -5.18 12.37 5.13
C ALA A 12 -5.58 11.98 3.70
N VAL A 13 -5.79 10.68 3.43
CA VAL A 13 -6.21 10.18 2.11
C VAL A 13 -7.60 10.70 1.73
N ALA A 14 -8.54 10.70 2.69
CA ALA A 14 -9.90 11.18 2.47
C ALA A 14 -9.92 12.68 2.13
N ILE A 15 -9.16 13.48 2.88
CA ILE A 15 -9.09 14.92 2.74
C ILE A 15 -8.40 15.33 1.45
N LEU A 16 -7.26 14.71 1.10
CA LEU A 16 -6.58 15.00 -0.16
C LEU A 16 -7.47 14.69 -1.36
N HIS A 17 -8.14 13.55 -1.34
CA HIS A 17 -9.10 13.19 -2.38
C HIS A 17 -10.29 14.14 -2.45
N ALA A 18 -10.77 14.65 -1.31
CA ALA A 18 -11.82 15.66 -1.29
C ALA A 18 -11.34 16.98 -1.92
N LEU A 19 -10.12 17.43 -1.60
CA LEU A 19 -9.50 18.63 -2.18
C LEU A 19 -9.35 18.50 -3.70
N VAL A 20 -8.67 17.46 -4.18
CA VAL A 20 -8.44 17.20 -5.62
C VAL A 20 -9.76 17.15 -6.39
N LYS A 21 -10.78 16.48 -5.82
CA LYS A 21 -12.11 16.43 -6.42
C LYS A 21 -12.77 17.82 -6.47
N LYS A 22 -12.60 18.65 -5.43
CA LYS A 22 -13.14 20.01 -5.38
C LYS A 22 -12.47 20.93 -6.40
N LEU A 23 -11.18 20.71 -6.65
CA LEU A 23 -10.39 21.40 -7.67
C LEU A 23 -10.65 20.88 -9.10
N ASN A 24 -11.50 19.85 -9.27
CA ASN A 24 -11.77 19.19 -10.55
C ASN A 24 -10.53 18.64 -11.27
N VAL A 25 -9.49 18.25 -10.51
CA VAL A 25 -8.27 17.67 -11.07
C VAL A 25 -8.44 16.16 -11.25
N ARG A 26 -7.92 15.64 -12.36
CA ARG A 26 -8.04 14.21 -12.72
C ARG A 26 -6.94 13.40 -12.04
N VAL A 27 -7.18 12.98 -10.80
CA VAL A 27 -6.33 12.00 -10.09
C VAL A 27 -7.22 10.94 -9.44
N SER A 28 -6.91 9.67 -9.67
CA SER A 28 -7.70 8.56 -9.13
C SER A 28 -7.49 8.40 -7.61
N TYR A 29 -8.51 7.87 -6.91
CA TYR A 29 -8.41 7.57 -5.48
C TYR A 29 -7.28 6.59 -5.16
N GLU A 30 -7.03 5.60 -6.03
CA GLU A 30 -5.97 4.61 -5.83
C GLU A 30 -4.58 5.24 -5.96
N THR A 31 -4.40 6.19 -6.88
CA THR A 31 -3.15 6.97 -6.99
C THR A 31 -2.90 7.79 -5.74
N ILE A 32 -3.92 8.52 -5.26
CA ILE A 32 -3.82 9.33 -4.04
C ILE A 32 -3.45 8.46 -2.84
N LYS A 33 -4.13 7.32 -2.69
CA LYS A 33 -3.85 6.38 -1.62
C LYS A 33 -2.44 5.81 -1.71
N SER A 34 -2.01 5.38 -2.90
CA SER A 34 -0.68 4.82 -3.12
C SER A 34 0.41 5.84 -2.86
N ALA A 35 0.32 7.04 -3.45
CA ALA A 35 1.32 8.10 -3.31
C ALA A 35 1.49 8.51 -1.84
N LEU A 36 0.39 8.73 -1.12
CA LEU A 36 0.44 9.04 0.31
C LEU A 36 1.01 7.87 1.13
N HIS A 37 0.57 6.64 0.87
CA HIS A 37 1.11 5.46 1.58
C HIS A 37 2.55 5.16 1.22
N GLU A 38 3.05 5.66 0.09
CA GLU A 38 4.44 5.57 -0.38
C GLU A 38 5.33 6.67 0.20
N HIS A 39 4.75 7.82 0.53
CA HIS A 39 5.44 8.95 1.13
C HIS A 39 6.12 8.59 2.47
N PRO A 40 7.38 9.03 2.70
CA PRO A 40 8.11 8.80 3.95
C PRO A 40 7.42 9.38 5.19
N ASP A 41 7.01 10.64 5.08
CA ASP A 41 6.42 11.39 6.20
C ASP A 41 4.92 11.18 6.37
N TYR A 42 4.32 10.17 5.74
CA TYR A 42 2.90 9.89 5.94
C TYR A 42 2.60 9.60 7.43
N PRO A 43 1.55 10.22 8.04
CA PRO A 43 0.52 11.08 7.46
C PRO A 43 0.69 12.59 7.76
N SER A 44 1.80 13.20 7.34
CA SER A 44 2.08 14.63 7.55
C SER A 44 1.46 15.56 6.50
N LEU A 45 1.47 16.87 6.79
CA LEU A 45 1.11 17.90 5.80
C LEU A 45 2.09 17.95 4.63
N LEU A 46 3.38 17.66 4.88
CA LEU A 46 4.40 17.56 3.84
C LEU A 46 4.03 16.47 2.82
N ALA A 47 3.58 15.30 3.30
CA ALA A 47 3.13 14.23 2.42
C ALA A 47 1.96 14.66 1.51
N LEU A 48 1.03 15.48 2.03
CA LEU A 48 -0.07 16.04 1.24
C LEU A 48 0.44 17.02 0.18
N SER A 49 1.32 17.95 0.58
CA SER A 49 1.98 18.95 -0.25
C SER A 49 2.75 18.32 -1.41
N ASP A 50 3.63 17.37 -1.12
CA ASP A 50 4.50 16.73 -2.12
C ASP A 50 3.71 15.89 -3.13
N CYS A 51 2.63 15.22 -2.69
CA CYS A 51 1.73 14.51 -3.60
C CYS A 51 1.03 15.48 -4.58
N LEU A 52 0.61 16.67 -4.12
CA LEU A 52 0.02 17.69 -4.99
C LEU A 52 1.04 18.20 -6.01
N THR A 53 2.28 18.45 -5.58
CA THR A 53 3.38 18.87 -6.45
C THR A 53 3.66 17.83 -7.54
N GLU A 54 3.62 16.54 -7.21
CA GLU A 54 3.82 15.45 -8.18
C GLU A 54 2.75 15.42 -9.29
N TRP A 55 1.51 15.82 -8.99
CA TRP A 55 0.44 15.95 -9.98
C TRP A 55 0.35 17.34 -10.60
N LYS A 56 1.42 18.15 -10.47
CA LYS A 56 1.49 19.52 -10.97
C LYS A 56 0.34 20.40 -10.47
N ILE A 57 -0.02 20.25 -9.20
CA ILE A 57 -0.98 21.10 -8.51
C ILE A 57 -0.18 22.07 -7.64
N PRO A 58 -0.02 23.35 -8.05
CA PRO A 58 0.60 24.38 -7.23
C PRO A 58 -0.06 24.43 -5.86
N ASN A 59 0.77 24.39 -4.82
CA ASN A 59 0.31 24.34 -3.45
C ASN A 59 1.31 25.04 -2.53
N ASN A 60 0.82 25.62 -1.44
CA ASN A 60 1.62 26.31 -0.44
C ASN A 60 1.03 26.13 0.95
N ALA A 61 1.89 25.86 1.93
CA ALA A 61 1.50 25.77 3.34
C ALA A 61 1.84 27.07 4.08
N TYR A 62 0.96 27.52 4.96
CA TYR A 62 1.16 28.72 5.79
C TYR A 62 0.83 28.46 7.25
N GLN A 63 1.61 29.11 8.13
CA GLN A 63 1.31 29.22 9.56
C GLN A 63 0.69 30.60 9.80
N ILE A 64 -0.60 30.60 10.15
CA ILE A 64 -1.38 31.79 10.48
C ILE A 64 -1.39 31.95 12.00
N ASP A 65 -1.08 33.16 12.46
CA ASP A 65 -1.29 33.54 13.84
C ASP A 65 -2.80 33.71 14.10
N LYS A 66 -3.33 32.93 15.04
CA LYS A 66 -4.75 32.96 15.41
C LYS A 66 -5.20 34.35 15.90
N ALA A 67 -4.29 35.15 16.46
CA ALA A 67 -4.61 36.50 16.90
C ALA A 67 -4.90 37.46 15.72
N ASN A 68 -4.29 37.19 14.56
CA ASN A 68 -4.41 37.99 13.33
C ASN A 68 -5.29 37.30 12.27
N TYR A 69 -6.07 36.30 12.66
CA TYR A 69 -6.92 35.56 11.74
C TYR A 69 -8.07 36.43 11.24
N ASN A 70 -8.29 36.39 9.93
CA ASN A 70 -9.44 36.98 9.27
C ASN A 70 -9.90 36.07 8.12
N ALA A 71 -11.17 35.68 8.13
CA ALA A 71 -11.74 34.79 7.12
C ALA A 71 -11.71 35.38 5.70
N ALA A 72 -11.74 36.71 5.56
CA ALA A 72 -11.74 37.38 4.26
C ALA A 72 -10.39 37.29 3.53
N ASP A 73 -9.30 37.02 4.26
CA ASP A 73 -7.95 36.91 3.71
C ASP A 73 -7.61 35.48 3.26
N LEU A 74 -8.56 34.53 3.42
CA LEU A 74 -8.37 33.12 3.07
C LEU A 74 -9.06 32.78 1.75
N SER A 75 -8.34 32.09 0.87
CA SER A 75 -8.90 31.49 -0.34
C SER A 75 -9.44 30.08 -0.08
N PHE A 76 -10.60 29.74 -0.62
CA PHE A 76 -11.19 28.40 -0.47
C PHE A 76 -11.23 27.65 -1.81
N PRO A 77 -11.07 26.31 -1.84
CA PRO A 77 -10.94 25.40 -0.69
C PRO A 77 -9.51 25.30 -0.15
N LEU A 78 -9.37 25.04 1.16
CA LEU A 78 -8.06 24.85 1.82
C LEU A 78 -8.10 23.68 2.81
N ILE A 79 -6.94 23.05 3.05
CA ILE A 79 -6.80 22.03 4.10
C ILE A 79 -6.33 22.71 5.39
N ALA A 80 -6.96 22.39 6.52
CA ALA A 80 -6.57 22.86 7.84
C ALA A 80 -6.23 21.69 8.78
N HIS A 81 -5.24 21.89 9.65
CA HIS A 81 -4.83 20.91 10.65
C HIS A 81 -5.45 21.21 12.02
N LEU A 82 -6.11 20.22 12.64
CA LEU A 82 -6.72 20.31 13.96
C LEU A 82 -5.79 19.74 15.04
N GLN A 83 -5.27 20.60 15.92
CA GLN A 83 -4.30 20.23 16.96
C GLN A 83 -4.87 19.24 17.99
N LYS A 84 -6.14 19.40 18.40
CA LYS A 84 -6.74 18.54 19.44
C LYS A 84 -6.89 17.08 19.01
N THR A 85 -7.10 16.84 17.72
CA THR A 85 -7.33 15.48 17.18
C THR A 85 -6.18 14.97 16.31
N GLY A 86 -5.27 15.85 15.87
CA GLY A 86 -4.23 15.53 14.90
C GLY A 86 -4.76 15.22 13.50
N GLN A 87 -5.99 15.64 13.19
CA GLN A 87 -6.67 15.37 11.92
C GLN A 87 -6.59 16.56 10.98
N PHE A 88 -6.67 16.29 9.68
CA PHE A 88 -6.91 17.28 8.65
C PHE A 88 -8.40 17.41 8.36
N ILE A 89 -8.85 18.62 8.01
CA ILE A 89 -10.17 18.88 7.47
C ILE A 89 -10.04 19.74 6.21
N LEU A 90 -10.98 19.58 5.27
CA LEU A 90 -11.09 20.45 4.10
C LEU A 90 -12.10 21.56 4.39
N ILE A 91 -11.66 22.81 4.44
CA ILE A 91 -12.54 23.97 4.59
C ILE A 91 -13.05 24.38 3.21
N ASN A 92 -14.36 24.32 3.04
CA ASN A 92 -15.04 24.69 1.79
C ASN A 92 -15.35 26.19 1.73
N ASN A 93 -15.74 26.78 2.86
CA ASN A 93 -16.06 28.20 3.00
C ASN A 93 -16.17 28.57 4.50
N ILE A 94 -15.89 29.83 4.84
CA ILE A 94 -16.18 30.42 6.15
C ILE A 94 -17.06 31.65 5.91
N SER A 95 -18.28 31.64 6.46
CA SER A 95 -19.23 32.74 6.28
C SER A 95 -20.19 32.84 7.46
N ASN A 96 -20.54 34.06 7.86
CA ASN A 96 -21.54 34.32 8.92
C ASN A 96 -21.25 33.58 10.24
N GLY A 97 -19.98 33.52 10.67
CA GLY A 97 -19.58 32.83 11.91
C GLY A 97 -19.63 31.30 11.86
N SER A 98 -19.79 30.73 10.65
CA SER A 98 -19.91 29.29 10.42
C SER A 98 -18.86 28.79 9.45
N VAL A 99 -18.16 27.73 9.83
CA VAL A 99 -17.13 27.05 9.03
C VAL A 99 -17.75 25.83 8.38
N ASN A 100 -17.86 25.83 7.05
CA ASN A 100 -18.31 24.67 6.28
C ASN A 100 -17.10 23.83 5.88
N TYR A 101 -17.05 22.59 6.34
CA TYR A 101 -15.92 21.70 6.16
C TYR A 101 -16.34 20.28 5.74
N THR A 102 -15.37 19.55 5.21
CA THR A 102 -15.46 18.12 4.91
C THR A 102 -14.42 17.39 5.74
N ASP A 103 -14.83 16.28 6.36
CA ASP A 103 -14.00 15.39 7.16
C ASP A 103 -14.10 13.94 6.63
N GLU A 104 -13.33 12.99 7.18
CA GLU A 104 -13.22 11.63 6.65
C GLU A 104 -14.53 10.84 6.65
N LYS A 105 -15.48 11.23 7.52
CA LYS A 105 -16.79 10.57 7.67
C LYS A 105 -17.93 11.33 6.99
N LYS A 106 -17.86 12.66 6.95
CA LYS A 106 -18.99 13.53 6.60
C LYS A 106 -18.53 14.61 5.62
N SER A 107 -19.30 14.81 4.57
CA SER A 107 -19.10 15.90 3.60
C SER A 107 -20.01 17.07 3.96
N ASN A 108 -19.51 18.30 3.80
CA ASN A 108 -20.28 19.55 3.97
C ASN A 108 -20.98 19.68 5.33
N THR A 109 -20.25 19.44 6.43
CA THR A 109 -20.72 19.71 7.79
C THR A 109 -20.34 21.12 8.20
N SER A 110 -21.12 21.74 9.09
CA SER A 110 -20.79 23.04 9.66
C SER A 110 -20.36 22.92 11.12
N MET A 111 -19.46 23.79 11.55
CA MET A 111 -19.17 24.07 12.96
C MET A 111 -19.12 25.57 13.18
N SER A 112 -19.23 26.01 14.44
CA SER A 112 -19.04 27.43 14.73
C SER A 112 -17.58 27.82 14.51
N GLU A 113 -17.35 29.07 14.10
CA GLU A 113 -16.00 29.60 13.91
C GLU A 113 -15.19 29.60 15.22
N GLN A 114 -15.84 29.84 16.36
CA GLN A 114 -15.21 29.73 17.68
C GLN A 114 -14.73 28.31 17.98
N ASP A 115 -15.54 27.29 17.67
CA ASP A 115 -15.16 25.88 17.85
C ASP A 115 -13.97 25.52 16.97
N PHE A 116 -13.96 26.00 15.72
CA PHE A 116 -12.85 25.79 14.79
C PHE A 116 -11.55 26.42 15.32
N LEU A 117 -11.56 27.71 15.67
CA LEU A 117 -10.36 28.42 16.16
C LEU A 117 -9.78 27.79 17.44
N SER A 118 -10.64 27.22 18.30
CA SER A 118 -10.23 26.50 19.50
C SER A 118 -9.50 25.17 19.22
N GLN A 119 -9.67 24.60 18.02
CA GLN A 119 -9.14 23.30 17.62
C GLN A 119 -8.04 23.40 16.55
N TRP A 120 -8.09 24.43 15.70
CA TRP A 120 -7.17 24.64 14.60
C TRP A 120 -5.74 24.88 15.10
N ALA A 121 -4.73 24.36 14.41
CA ALA A 121 -3.33 24.58 14.74
C ALA A 121 -2.75 25.89 14.20
N GLY A 122 -3.54 26.67 13.44
CA GLY A 122 -3.03 27.81 12.66
C GLY A 122 -2.36 27.39 11.34
N VAL A 123 -2.30 26.09 11.04
CA VAL A 123 -1.67 25.58 9.82
C VAL A 123 -2.71 25.36 8.73
N VAL A 124 -2.43 25.88 7.52
CA VAL A 124 -3.25 25.68 6.32
C VAL A 124 -2.40 25.28 5.12
N LEU A 125 -2.99 24.54 4.18
CA LEU A 125 -2.44 24.19 2.89
C LEU A 125 -3.42 24.61 1.79
N TYR A 126 -2.98 25.53 0.94
CA TYR A 126 -3.70 25.95 -0.27
C TYR A 126 -3.24 25.16 -1.46
N ALA A 127 -4.14 24.95 -2.41
CA ALA A 127 -3.83 24.33 -3.68
C ALA A 127 -4.73 24.88 -4.78
N GLU A 128 -4.16 25.07 -5.97
CA GLU A 128 -4.87 25.59 -7.13
C GLU A 128 -4.67 24.68 -8.34
N ALA A 129 -5.71 24.50 -9.15
CA ALA A 129 -5.62 23.70 -10.37
C ALA A 129 -5.08 24.55 -11.52
N THR A 130 -4.17 23.97 -12.31
CA THR A 130 -3.68 24.53 -13.57
C THR A 130 -4.08 23.63 -14.74
N ALA A 131 -3.83 24.10 -15.98
CA ALA A 131 -4.08 23.29 -17.18
C ALA A 131 -3.24 22.01 -17.24
N GLU A 132 -2.09 21.99 -16.55
CA GLU A 132 -1.20 20.83 -16.49
C GLU A 132 -1.49 19.89 -15.31
N SER A 133 -2.40 20.27 -14.41
CA SER A 133 -2.70 19.49 -13.22
C SER A 133 -3.42 18.18 -13.54
N GLY A 134 -2.92 17.08 -12.99
CA GLY A 134 -3.50 15.75 -13.12
C GLY A 134 -2.48 14.65 -13.29
N GLU A 135 -2.93 13.40 -13.25
CA GLU A 135 -2.07 12.25 -13.52
C GLU A 135 -2.07 11.91 -15.03
N THR A 136 -0.94 11.42 -15.53
CA THR A 136 -0.73 11.11 -16.96
C THR A 136 -1.64 9.98 -17.47
N ASP A 137 -2.03 9.01 -16.62
CA ASP A 137 -2.76 7.78 -17.01
C ASP A 137 -4.10 7.57 -16.27
N TYR A 138 -4.83 8.66 -16.02
CA TYR A 138 -6.08 8.62 -15.20
C TYR A 138 -7.08 7.55 -15.61
N LYS A 139 -7.34 7.37 -16.91
CA LYS A 139 -8.34 6.41 -17.40
C LYS A 139 -7.97 4.96 -17.09
N ALA A 140 -6.71 4.59 -17.33
CA ALA A 140 -6.23 3.24 -17.08
C ALA A 140 -6.28 2.92 -15.58
N GLN A 141 -5.87 3.88 -14.76
CA GLN A 141 -5.84 3.70 -13.31
C GLN A 141 -7.25 3.65 -12.68
N SER A 142 -8.16 4.50 -13.14
CA SER A 142 -9.57 4.47 -12.72
C SER A 142 -10.25 3.14 -13.10
N PHE A 143 -9.97 2.60 -14.29
CA PHE A 143 -10.50 1.31 -14.73
C PHE A 143 -9.95 0.14 -13.89
N LYS A 144 -8.65 0.16 -13.60
CA LYS A 144 -8.00 -0.83 -12.71
C LYS A 144 -8.61 -0.80 -11.30
N GLY A 145 -8.85 0.40 -10.76
CA GLY A 145 -9.53 0.58 -9.48
C GLY A 145 -10.95 0.00 -9.48
N PHE A 146 -11.72 0.25 -10.53
CA PHE A 146 -13.06 -0.32 -10.69
C PHE A 146 -13.06 -1.86 -10.74
N LEU A 147 -12.18 -2.46 -11.54
CA LEU A 147 -12.06 -3.93 -11.61
C LEU A 147 -11.66 -4.54 -10.27
N ASN A 148 -10.71 -3.93 -9.55
CA ASN A 148 -10.32 -4.38 -8.22
C ASN A 148 -11.48 -4.29 -7.22
N GLY A 149 -12.28 -3.23 -7.29
CA GLY A 149 -13.49 -3.06 -6.46
C GLY A 149 -14.57 -4.13 -6.70
N LEU A 150 -14.62 -4.72 -7.91
CA LEU A 150 -15.57 -5.77 -8.26
C LEU A 150 -15.15 -7.18 -7.83
N ARG A 151 -13.87 -7.43 -7.53
CA ARG A 151 -13.36 -8.79 -7.22
C ARG A 151 -14.07 -9.44 -6.04
N ILE A 152 -14.20 -8.72 -4.92
CA ILE A 152 -14.83 -9.24 -3.71
C ILE A 152 -16.34 -9.44 -3.90
N PRO A 153 -17.11 -8.44 -4.40
CA PRO A 153 -18.53 -8.64 -4.68
C PRO A 153 -18.81 -9.79 -5.66
N ALA A 154 -18.02 -9.93 -6.73
CA ALA A 154 -18.19 -11.00 -7.70
C ALA A 154 -17.96 -12.39 -7.07
N LEU A 155 -16.93 -12.52 -6.22
CA LEU A 155 -16.66 -13.76 -5.49
C LEU A 155 -17.80 -14.10 -4.51
N VAL A 156 -18.32 -13.10 -3.78
CA VAL A 156 -19.45 -13.30 -2.86
C VAL A 156 -20.71 -13.72 -3.61
N ILE A 157 -21.02 -13.07 -4.74
CA ILE A 157 -22.17 -13.44 -5.59
C ILE A 157 -22.00 -14.86 -6.12
N ALA A 158 -20.81 -15.23 -6.61
CA ALA A 158 -20.55 -16.59 -7.10
C ALA A 158 -20.74 -17.66 -6.01
N LEU A 159 -20.26 -17.40 -4.79
CA LEU A 159 -20.46 -18.31 -3.65
C LEU A 159 -21.94 -18.41 -3.25
N LEU A 160 -22.66 -17.29 -3.22
CA LEU A 160 -24.09 -17.27 -2.93
C LEU A 160 -24.90 -17.99 -4.01
N SER A 161 -24.58 -17.81 -5.29
CA SER A 161 -25.21 -18.52 -6.40
C SER A 161 -24.97 -20.03 -6.32
N CYS A 162 -23.76 -20.47 -5.99
CA CYS A 162 -23.47 -21.88 -5.75
C CYS A 162 -24.29 -22.42 -4.56
N PHE A 163 -24.31 -21.70 -3.44
CA PHE A 163 -25.09 -22.09 -2.27
C PHE A 163 -26.58 -22.25 -2.59
N VAL A 164 -27.17 -21.27 -3.28
CA VAL A 164 -28.58 -21.30 -3.70
C VAL A 164 -28.85 -22.48 -4.63
N TYR A 165 -27.95 -22.76 -5.59
CA TYR A 165 -28.10 -23.91 -6.50
C TYR A 165 -28.16 -25.25 -5.75
N PHE A 166 -27.22 -25.50 -4.83
CA PHE A 166 -27.21 -26.73 -4.03
C PHE A 166 -28.39 -26.80 -3.06
N PHE A 167 -28.84 -25.66 -2.53
CA PHE A 167 -29.98 -25.56 -1.63
C PHE A 167 -31.30 -26.04 -2.27
N PHE A 168 -31.50 -25.82 -3.57
CA PHE A 168 -32.71 -26.25 -4.28
C PHE A 168 -32.72 -27.74 -4.69
N GLN A 169 -31.60 -28.46 -4.57
CA GLN A 169 -31.51 -29.87 -4.97
C GLN A 169 -31.92 -30.87 -3.86
N TYR A 170 -32.09 -30.43 -2.61
CA TYR A 170 -32.42 -31.30 -1.48
C TYR A 170 -33.89 -31.20 -1.06
N SER A 171 -34.49 -32.32 -0.65
CA SER A 171 -35.82 -32.35 -0.03
C SER A 171 -35.78 -31.71 1.35
N PHE A 172 -36.58 -30.67 1.54
CA PHE A 172 -36.60 -29.87 2.76
C PHE A 172 -37.21 -30.62 3.96
N SER A 173 -36.38 -30.95 4.95
CA SER A 173 -36.83 -31.18 6.32
C SER A 173 -36.55 -29.93 7.15
N TRP A 174 -37.40 -29.64 8.13
CA TRP A 174 -37.19 -28.50 9.03
C TRP A 174 -35.84 -28.60 9.77
N ALA A 175 -35.41 -29.82 10.09
CA ALA A 175 -34.13 -30.10 10.75
C ALA A 175 -32.94 -29.77 9.84
N PHE A 176 -33.00 -30.13 8.55
CA PHE A 176 -31.96 -29.80 7.58
C PHE A 176 -31.78 -28.28 7.44
N THR A 177 -32.89 -27.54 7.31
CA THR A 177 -32.85 -26.07 7.23
C THR A 177 -32.25 -25.45 8.49
N ALA A 178 -32.70 -25.88 9.67
CA ALA A 178 -32.22 -25.36 10.94
C ALA A 178 -30.72 -25.66 11.14
N LEU A 179 -30.26 -26.87 10.84
CA LEU A 179 -28.85 -27.26 10.94
C LEU A 179 -27.97 -26.47 9.96
N THR A 180 -28.45 -26.21 8.75
CA THR A 180 -27.73 -25.41 7.75
C THR A 180 -27.56 -23.97 8.22
N LEU A 181 -28.63 -23.34 8.72
CA LEU A 181 -28.58 -21.97 9.26
C LEU A 181 -27.67 -21.86 10.49
N LEU A 182 -27.77 -22.80 11.43
CA LEU A 182 -26.90 -22.85 12.61
C LEU A 182 -25.44 -23.08 12.22
N SER A 183 -25.16 -23.93 11.23
CA SER A 183 -23.80 -24.17 10.74
C SER A 183 -23.22 -22.94 10.06
N PHE A 184 -24.03 -22.21 9.29
CA PHE A 184 -23.62 -20.94 8.69
C PHE A 184 -23.35 -19.85 9.74
N ALA A 185 -24.20 -19.74 10.77
CA ALA A 185 -23.98 -18.83 11.89
C ALA A 185 -22.69 -19.20 12.66
N GLY A 186 -22.47 -20.49 12.94
CA GLY A 186 -21.25 -20.97 13.61
C GLY A 186 -19.98 -20.74 12.79
N LEU A 187 -20.06 -20.92 11.47
CA LEU A 187 -18.98 -20.61 10.55
C LEU A 187 -18.65 -19.11 10.58
N THR A 188 -19.67 -18.25 10.59
CA THR A 188 -19.50 -16.80 10.67
C THR A 188 -18.79 -16.39 11.96
N VAL A 189 -19.27 -16.86 13.11
CA VAL A 189 -18.67 -16.55 14.41
C VAL A 189 -17.24 -17.10 14.50
N SER A 190 -17.00 -18.32 14.03
CA SER A 190 -15.66 -18.94 14.04
C SER A 190 -14.68 -18.21 13.10
N THR A 191 -15.17 -17.71 11.96
CA THR A 191 -14.37 -16.87 11.06
C THR A 191 -13.99 -15.54 11.72
N LEU A 192 -14.91 -14.92 12.47
CA LEU A 192 -14.59 -13.72 13.25
C LEU A 192 -13.53 -13.99 14.33
N LEU A 193 -13.61 -15.15 15.00
CA LEU A 193 -12.58 -15.59 15.95
C LEU A 193 -11.21 -15.76 15.26
N LEU A 194 -11.16 -16.32 14.05
CA LEU A 194 -9.91 -16.45 13.27
C LEU A 194 -9.36 -15.10 12.82
N ILE A 195 -10.21 -14.19 12.33
CA ILE A 195 -9.77 -12.84 11.94
C ILE A 195 -9.16 -12.12 13.14
N TYR A 196 -9.76 -12.28 14.32
CA TYR A 196 -9.26 -11.68 15.55
C TYR A 196 -7.94 -12.27 16.03
N SER A 197 -7.75 -13.59 15.90
CA SER A 197 -6.51 -14.25 16.30
C SER A 197 -5.33 -13.83 15.41
N VAL A 198 -5.60 -13.52 14.12
CA VAL A 198 -4.62 -12.96 13.19
C VAL A 198 -4.38 -11.47 13.44
N ASN A 199 -5.45 -10.68 13.58
CA ASN A 199 -5.35 -9.24 13.79
C ASN A 199 -6.32 -8.74 14.88
N ALA A 200 -5.81 -8.68 16.12
CA ALA A 200 -6.54 -8.19 17.29
C ALA A 200 -6.84 -6.68 17.25
N SER A 201 -6.21 -5.92 16.35
CA SER A 201 -6.44 -4.49 16.17
C SER A 201 -7.63 -4.17 15.24
N ASN A 202 -8.28 -5.21 14.68
CA ASN A 202 -9.38 -5.01 13.75
C ASN A 202 -10.57 -4.29 14.43
N PRO A 203 -10.94 -3.06 14.00
CA PRO A 203 -11.96 -2.25 14.66
C PRO A 203 -13.35 -2.90 14.67
N PHE A 204 -13.67 -3.66 13.62
CA PHE A 204 -14.96 -4.34 13.54
C PHE A 204 -15.10 -5.36 14.66
N VAL A 205 -14.07 -6.19 14.87
CA VAL A 205 -14.13 -7.23 15.90
C VAL A 205 -13.98 -6.66 17.30
N GLN A 206 -13.18 -5.59 17.47
CA GLN A 206 -13.11 -4.88 18.75
C GLN A 206 -14.46 -4.33 19.18
N ASN A 207 -15.24 -3.75 18.25
CA ASN A 207 -16.59 -3.25 18.55
C ASN A 207 -17.57 -4.37 18.93
N LEU A 208 -17.45 -5.56 18.35
CA LEU A 208 -18.29 -6.70 18.76
C LEU A 208 -17.89 -7.25 20.13
N CYS A 209 -16.59 -7.26 20.45
CA CYS A 209 -16.10 -7.73 21.75
C CYS A 209 -16.34 -6.71 22.88
N SER A 210 -16.31 -5.40 22.60
CA SER A 210 -16.45 -4.33 23.61
C SER A 210 -17.90 -4.01 24.02
N LEU A 211 -18.91 -4.67 23.45
CA LEU A 211 -20.33 -4.51 23.78
C LEU A 211 -20.70 -4.92 25.23
N GLY A 212 -19.74 -5.33 26.07
CA GLY A 212 -19.93 -5.54 27.50
C GLY A 212 -18.75 -5.02 28.33
N ASN A 213 -19.04 -4.39 29.47
CA ASN A 213 -18.09 -3.65 30.32
C ASN A 213 -16.88 -4.46 30.87
N LYS A 214 -16.77 -5.77 30.61
CA LYS A 214 -15.66 -6.67 31.07
C LYS A 214 -15.32 -7.80 30.08
N ASN A 215 -15.38 -7.54 28.77
CA ASN A 215 -15.20 -8.56 27.73
C ASN A 215 -13.88 -8.36 26.96
N ASP A 216 -12.81 -9.02 27.40
CA ASP A 216 -11.56 -9.07 26.64
C ASP A 216 -11.40 -10.43 25.94
N CYS A 217 -11.84 -10.48 24.68
CA CYS A 217 -11.65 -11.63 23.80
C CYS A 217 -10.16 -11.98 23.61
N ASN A 218 -9.26 -11.00 23.67
CA ASN A 218 -7.82 -11.16 23.43
C ASN A 218 -7.15 -11.96 24.53
N ALA A 219 -7.51 -11.68 25.78
CA ALA A 219 -6.97 -12.38 26.95
C ALA A 219 -7.24 -13.89 26.87
N ILE A 220 -8.41 -14.30 26.36
CA ILE A 220 -8.77 -15.70 26.18
C ILE A 220 -8.08 -16.29 24.96
N LEU A 221 -8.15 -15.63 23.79
CA LEU A 221 -7.69 -16.21 22.52
C LEU A 221 -6.17 -16.31 22.38
N LYS A 222 -5.40 -15.48 23.08
CA LYS A 222 -3.93 -15.54 23.12
C LYS A 222 -3.37 -16.35 24.29
N SER A 223 -4.23 -16.87 25.15
CA SER A 223 -3.80 -17.71 26.27
C SER A 223 -3.13 -19.00 25.78
N LYS A 224 -2.33 -19.62 26.66
CA LYS A 224 -1.73 -20.93 26.36
C LYS A 224 -2.81 -22.00 26.21
N GLU A 225 -3.88 -21.89 26.99
CA GLU A 225 -4.98 -22.85 27.02
C GLU A 225 -5.90 -22.73 25.78
N ALA A 226 -5.86 -21.62 25.04
CA ALA A 226 -6.55 -21.48 23.76
C ALA A 226 -5.90 -22.27 22.60
N LYS A 227 -4.69 -22.79 22.82
CA LYS A 227 -3.97 -23.62 21.84
C LYS A 227 -4.21 -25.10 22.13
N VAL A 228 -4.57 -25.84 21.09
CA VAL A 228 -4.65 -27.31 21.10
C VAL A 228 -3.26 -27.89 20.89
N THR A 229 -2.50 -27.30 19.96
CA THR A 229 -1.09 -27.57 19.70
C THR A 229 -0.39 -26.25 19.35
N ASP A 230 0.93 -26.26 19.12
CA ASP A 230 1.63 -25.06 18.67
C ASP A 230 1.15 -24.54 17.31
N TRP A 231 0.59 -25.41 16.46
CA TRP A 231 0.09 -25.06 15.13
C TRP A 231 -1.43 -24.86 15.07
N LEU A 232 -2.18 -25.40 16.03
CA LEU A 232 -3.65 -25.46 16.04
C LEU A 232 -4.26 -24.86 17.31
N SER A 233 -5.25 -24.01 17.14
CA SER A 233 -6.03 -23.33 18.18
C SER A 233 -7.48 -23.80 18.21
N TRP A 234 -8.16 -23.57 19.34
CA TRP A 234 -9.57 -23.91 19.48
C TRP A 234 -10.49 -23.13 18.53
N SER A 235 -10.09 -21.92 18.13
CA SER A 235 -10.81 -21.14 17.09
C SER A 235 -10.75 -21.80 15.73
N GLU A 236 -9.61 -22.43 15.38
CA GLU A 236 -9.44 -23.18 14.14
C GLU A 236 -10.26 -24.48 14.17
N VAL A 237 -10.27 -25.18 15.30
CA VAL A 237 -11.11 -26.37 15.49
C VAL A 237 -12.60 -26.04 15.29
N GLY A 238 -13.08 -24.94 15.89
CA GLY A 238 -14.44 -24.47 15.70
C GLY A 238 -14.76 -24.15 14.23
N PHE A 239 -13.84 -23.46 13.54
CA PHE A 239 -13.98 -23.17 12.11
C PHE A 239 -14.07 -24.46 11.27
N PHE A 240 -13.18 -25.43 11.49
CA PHE A 240 -13.20 -26.71 10.78
C PHE A 240 -14.48 -27.50 11.04
N TYR A 241 -14.97 -27.49 12.28
CA TYR A 241 -16.23 -28.14 12.62
C TYR A 241 -17.41 -27.55 11.84
N PHE A 242 -17.61 -26.23 11.88
CA PHE A 242 -18.76 -25.61 11.21
C PHE A 242 -18.62 -25.59 9.69
N ALA A 243 -17.41 -25.36 9.15
CA ALA A 243 -17.16 -25.39 7.71
C ALA A 243 -17.36 -26.81 7.15
N GLY A 244 -16.80 -27.82 7.82
CA GLY A 244 -16.94 -29.22 7.43
C GLY A 244 -18.37 -29.71 7.56
N SER A 245 -19.09 -29.29 8.62
CA SER A 245 -20.52 -29.61 8.81
C SER A 245 -21.39 -28.99 7.71
N LEU A 246 -21.15 -27.72 7.37
CA LEU A 246 -21.86 -27.05 6.28
C LEU A 246 -21.59 -27.73 4.94
N LEU A 247 -20.33 -28.04 4.64
CA LEU A 247 -19.95 -28.70 3.39
C LEU A 247 -20.54 -30.12 3.31
N SER A 248 -20.55 -30.84 4.42
CA SER A 248 -21.16 -32.18 4.52
C SER A 248 -22.67 -32.13 4.26
N LEU A 249 -23.37 -31.15 4.82
CA LEU A 249 -24.82 -30.97 4.57
C LEU A 249 -25.12 -30.67 3.10
N LEU A 250 -24.22 -29.99 2.39
CA LEU A 250 -24.41 -29.62 0.99
C LEU A 250 -24.00 -30.73 0.01
N LEU A 251 -22.94 -31.47 0.30
CA LEU A 251 -22.32 -32.41 -0.65
C LEU A 251 -22.63 -33.89 -0.37
N VAL A 252 -22.98 -34.24 0.86
CA VAL A 252 -23.06 -35.65 1.28
C VAL A 252 -24.49 -36.05 1.61
N ASN A 253 -25.02 -36.99 0.81
CA ASN A 253 -26.31 -37.59 1.13
C ASN A 253 -26.22 -38.40 2.44
N LYS A 254 -27.26 -38.33 3.27
CA LYS A 254 -27.31 -38.93 4.62
C LYS A 254 -26.22 -38.43 5.60
N ALA A 255 -25.74 -37.19 5.48
CA ALA A 255 -24.76 -36.61 6.40
C ALA A 255 -25.26 -36.44 7.85
N ILE A 256 -26.57 -36.21 8.03
CA ILE A 256 -27.16 -35.77 9.31
C ILE A 256 -26.83 -36.71 10.49
N PRO A 257 -27.00 -38.05 10.42
CA PRO A 257 -26.71 -38.92 11.58
C PRO A 257 -25.23 -38.92 11.98
N TYR A 258 -24.31 -38.76 11.03
CA TYR A 258 -22.89 -38.63 11.31
C TYR A 258 -22.57 -37.30 12.01
N LEU A 259 -23.19 -36.21 11.56
CA LEU A 259 -23.04 -34.90 12.21
C LEU A 259 -23.64 -34.86 13.61
N ALA A 260 -24.71 -35.62 13.86
CA ALA A 260 -25.30 -35.74 15.20
C ALA A 260 -24.29 -36.36 16.19
N ILE A 261 -23.61 -37.45 15.80
CA ILE A 261 -22.57 -38.08 16.64
C ILE A 261 -21.39 -37.12 16.85
N LEU A 262 -20.92 -36.46 15.79
CA LEU A 262 -19.86 -35.45 15.91
C LEU A 262 -20.22 -34.32 16.88
N ASN A 263 -21.44 -33.78 16.79
CA ASN A 263 -21.93 -32.74 17.69
C ASN A 263 -21.95 -33.22 19.15
N LEU A 264 -22.39 -34.45 19.40
CA LEU A 264 -22.38 -35.06 20.74
C LEU A 264 -20.96 -35.12 21.31
N CYS A 265 -19.96 -35.49 20.49
CA CYS A 265 -18.55 -35.50 20.88
C CYS A 265 -18.00 -34.09 21.18
N CYS A 266 -18.60 -33.03 20.63
CA CYS A 266 -18.20 -31.65 20.90
C CYS A 266 -18.75 -31.09 22.23
N LEU A 267 -19.83 -31.66 22.79
CA LEU A 267 -20.46 -31.11 24.00
C LEU A 267 -19.55 -31.05 25.24
N PRO A 268 -18.70 -32.05 25.54
CA PRO A 268 -17.76 -31.98 26.66
C PRO A 268 -16.85 -30.75 26.61
N TYR A 269 -16.43 -30.34 25.41
CA TYR A 269 -15.61 -29.15 25.22
C TYR A 269 -16.35 -27.86 25.64
N THR A 270 -17.67 -27.80 25.48
CA THR A 270 -18.44 -26.60 25.85
C THR A 270 -18.36 -26.31 27.35
N PHE A 271 -18.42 -27.35 28.19
CA PHE A 271 -18.27 -27.24 29.63
C PHE A 271 -16.86 -26.79 30.03
N TRP A 272 -15.84 -27.40 29.41
CA TRP A 272 -14.44 -27.03 29.65
C TRP A 272 -14.17 -25.56 29.28
N SER A 273 -14.66 -25.12 28.11
CA SER A 273 -14.50 -23.73 27.63
C SER A 273 -15.14 -22.72 28.58
N LEU A 274 -16.34 -22.99 29.10
CA LEU A 274 -17.03 -22.09 30.03
C LEU A 274 -16.34 -22.05 31.40
N TRP A 275 -15.90 -23.22 31.91
CA TRP A 275 -15.13 -23.30 33.16
C TRP A 275 -13.82 -22.51 33.08
N TYR A 276 -13.10 -22.61 31.96
CA TYR A 276 -11.85 -21.86 31.76
C TYR A 276 -12.08 -20.35 31.74
N GLN A 277 -13.09 -19.86 31.02
CA GLN A 277 -13.44 -18.43 30.98
C GLN A 277 -13.81 -17.89 32.37
N TYR A 278 -14.58 -18.66 33.14
CA TYR A 278 -14.88 -18.34 34.53
C TYR A 278 -13.60 -18.24 35.39
N LYS A 279 -12.68 -19.21 35.27
CA LYS A 279 -11.40 -19.21 35.99
C LYS A 279 -10.51 -18.03 35.58
N ALA A 280 -10.49 -17.68 34.30
CA ALA A 280 -9.72 -16.58 33.73
C ALA A 280 -10.33 -15.19 34.07
N LYS A 281 -11.52 -15.13 34.69
CA LYS A 281 -12.27 -13.92 35.02
C LYS A 281 -12.54 -13.00 33.82
N ASN A 282 -12.50 -13.57 32.62
CA ASN A 282 -12.74 -12.89 31.35
C ASN A 282 -13.82 -13.65 30.59
N TRP A 283 -14.69 -12.93 29.89
CA TRP A 283 -15.75 -13.52 29.08
C TRP A 283 -15.56 -13.13 27.62
N CYS A 284 -15.46 -14.13 26.74
CA CYS A 284 -15.40 -13.91 25.30
C CYS A 284 -16.79 -14.18 24.71
N VAL A 285 -17.48 -13.12 24.30
CA VAL A 285 -18.82 -13.20 23.71
C VAL A 285 -18.84 -14.15 22.53
N LEU A 286 -17.83 -14.08 21.65
CA LEU A 286 -17.73 -14.93 20.46
C LEU A 286 -17.55 -16.41 20.81
N CYS A 287 -16.71 -16.74 21.80
CA CYS A 287 -16.57 -18.12 22.28
C CYS A 287 -17.88 -18.63 22.89
N CYS A 288 -18.56 -17.80 23.69
CA CYS A 288 -19.87 -18.15 24.26
C CYS A 288 -20.93 -18.37 23.16
N SER A 289 -20.92 -17.56 22.09
CA SER A 289 -21.79 -17.76 20.93
C SER A 289 -21.54 -19.10 20.26
N VAL A 290 -20.28 -19.53 20.10
CA VAL A 290 -19.95 -20.87 19.59
C VAL A 290 -20.55 -21.96 20.48
N GLN A 291 -20.42 -21.84 21.81
CA GLN A 291 -21.00 -22.83 22.72
C GLN A 291 -22.53 -22.88 22.61
N ALA A 292 -23.20 -21.72 22.58
CA ALA A 292 -24.64 -21.65 22.40
C ALA A 292 -25.08 -22.31 21.08
N LEU A 293 -24.35 -22.10 19.98
CA LEU A 293 -24.65 -22.70 18.68
C LEU A 293 -24.50 -24.22 18.68
N LEU A 294 -23.49 -24.78 19.38
CA LEU A 294 -23.34 -26.23 19.52
C LEU A 294 -24.52 -26.86 20.28
N TRP A 295 -25.01 -26.21 21.33
CA TRP A 295 -26.19 -26.66 22.09
C TRP A 295 -27.51 -26.51 21.30
N LEU A 296 -27.64 -25.46 20.49
CA LEU A 296 -28.77 -25.32 19.57
C LEU A 296 -28.76 -26.43 18.51
N GLN A 297 -27.59 -26.77 17.93
CA GLN A 297 -27.47 -27.90 17.00
C GLN A 297 -27.86 -29.22 17.69
N PHE A 298 -27.39 -29.46 18.91
CA PHE A 298 -27.77 -30.63 19.71
C PHE A 298 -29.29 -30.75 19.87
N THR A 299 -29.97 -29.62 20.14
CA THR A 299 -31.43 -29.57 20.31
C THR A 299 -32.15 -29.93 19.01
N VAL A 300 -31.68 -29.41 17.88
CA VAL A 300 -32.24 -29.73 16.55
C VAL A 300 -32.03 -31.20 16.20
N PHE A 301 -30.84 -31.78 16.48
CA PHE A 301 -30.61 -33.21 16.29
C PHE A 301 -31.53 -34.06 17.18
N ALA A 302 -31.69 -33.69 18.46
CA ALA A 302 -32.52 -34.42 19.41
C ALA A 302 -34.01 -34.44 19.04
N THR A 303 -34.53 -33.32 18.51
CA THR A 303 -35.97 -33.14 18.27
C THR A 303 -36.39 -33.41 16.82
N GLY A 304 -35.51 -33.20 15.85
CA GLY A 304 -35.83 -33.29 14.43
C GLY A 304 -35.43 -34.57 13.73
N THR A 305 -34.37 -35.24 14.20
CA THR A 305 -33.82 -36.43 13.52
C THR A 305 -33.58 -37.60 14.47
N GLY A 306 -33.44 -37.32 15.76
CA GLY A 306 -32.99 -38.29 16.77
C GLY A 306 -31.51 -38.66 16.61
N TYR A 307 -31.00 -39.40 17.60
CA TYR A 307 -29.66 -40.00 17.56
C TYR A 307 -29.79 -41.45 17.10
N ALA A 308 -29.81 -41.66 15.79
CA ALA A 308 -29.72 -42.99 15.20
C ALA A 308 -28.26 -43.34 14.91
N VAL A 309 -27.90 -44.62 15.09
CA VAL A 309 -26.59 -45.12 14.66
C VAL A 309 -26.60 -45.19 13.13
N PRO A 310 -25.72 -44.45 12.42
CA PRO A 310 -25.67 -44.50 10.96
C PRO A 310 -25.22 -45.88 10.48
N ALA A 311 -25.80 -46.34 9.36
CA ALA A 311 -25.23 -47.45 8.62
C ALA A 311 -23.87 -47.03 8.05
N LEU A 312 -22.84 -47.84 8.30
CA LEU A 312 -21.46 -47.56 7.87
C LEU A 312 -21.30 -47.78 6.37
N GLU A 313 -21.58 -46.74 5.60
CA GLU A 313 -21.38 -46.70 4.14
C GLU A 313 -20.03 -46.04 3.85
N ILE A 314 -19.09 -46.79 3.25
CA ILE A 314 -17.72 -46.31 2.98
C ILE A 314 -17.71 -45.05 2.12
N THR A 315 -18.60 -44.96 1.14
CA THR A 315 -18.75 -43.79 0.25
C THR A 315 -19.16 -42.54 1.02
N THR A 316 -20.11 -42.66 1.95
CA THR A 316 -20.55 -41.57 2.82
C THR A 316 -19.46 -41.15 3.79
N ILE A 317 -18.76 -42.11 4.43
CA ILE A 317 -17.65 -41.82 5.35
C ILE A 317 -16.51 -41.11 4.59
N ALA A 318 -16.13 -41.59 3.41
CA ALA A 318 -15.12 -40.95 2.59
C ALA A 318 -15.53 -39.52 2.20
N ALA A 319 -16.77 -39.32 1.77
CA ALA A 319 -17.27 -38.00 1.41
C ALA A 319 -17.32 -37.03 2.61
N MET A 320 -17.66 -37.53 3.81
CA MET A 320 -17.57 -36.78 5.07
C MET A 320 -16.12 -36.36 5.37
N LEU A 321 -15.18 -37.29 5.28
CA LEU A 321 -13.75 -36.98 5.50
C LEU A 321 -13.25 -35.93 4.52
N PHE A 322 -13.60 -36.02 3.23
CA PHE A 322 -13.28 -34.97 2.25
C PHE A 322 -13.89 -33.62 2.63
N SER A 323 -15.13 -33.62 3.10
CA SER A 323 -15.84 -32.39 3.48
C SER A 323 -15.18 -31.67 4.66
N PHE A 324 -14.62 -32.42 5.61
CA PHE A 324 -13.86 -31.83 6.73
C PHE A 324 -12.39 -31.54 6.38
N ALA A 325 -11.79 -32.28 5.45
CA ALA A 325 -10.41 -32.06 5.02
C ALA A 325 -10.26 -30.77 4.19
N ILE A 326 -11.24 -30.43 3.34
CA ILE A 326 -11.19 -29.25 2.45
C ILE A 326 -10.94 -27.94 3.24
N PRO A 327 -11.73 -27.60 4.29
CA PRO A 327 -11.47 -26.39 5.08
C PRO A 327 -10.11 -26.38 5.77
N VAL A 328 -9.62 -27.54 6.22
CA VAL A 328 -8.30 -27.68 6.86
C VAL A 328 -7.17 -27.38 5.87
N VAL A 329 -7.23 -27.98 4.68
CA VAL A 329 -6.24 -27.76 3.63
C VAL A 329 -6.26 -26.31 3.17
N ILE A 330 -7.43 -25.74 2.89
CA ILE A 330 -7.57 -24.33 2.50
C ILE A 330 -6.95 -23.43 3.58
N TRP A 331 -7.28 -23.66 4.85
CA TRP A 331 -6.75 -22.86 5.93
C TRP A 331 -5.23 -22.99 6.09
N ALA A 332 -4.66 -24.17 5.88
CA ALA A 332 -3.21 -24.38 5.92
C ALA A 332 -2.47 -23.53 4.88
N PHE A 333 -3.05 -23.29 3.71
CA PHE A 333 -2.50 -22.40 2.70
C PHE A 333 -2.80 -20.91 2.96
N VAL A 334 -3.99 -20.59 3.47
CA VAL A 334 -4.43 -19.20 3.69
C VAL A 334 -3.77 -18.58 4.94
N LYS A 335 -3.63 -19.32 6.03
CA LYS A 335 -3.04 -18.86 7.30
C LYS A 335 -1.68 -18.19 7.15
N PRO A 336 -0.65 -18.81 6.50
CA PRO A 336 0.66 -18.17 6.36
C PRO A 336 0.60 -16.90 5.50
N PHE A 337 -0.28 -16.86 4.49
CA PHE A 337 -0.47 -15.66 3.67
C PHE A 337 -1.09 -14.52 4.48
N MET A 338 -2.12 -14.81 5.28
CA MET A 338 -2.76 -13.81 6.15
C MET A 338 -1.78 -13.25 7.20
N LEU A 339 -0.99 -14.12 7.85
CA LEU A 339 -0.01 -13.69 8.85
C LEU A 339 1.10 -12.82 8.23
N LYS A 340 1.62 -13.19 7.07
CA LYS A 340 2.61 -12.38 6.33
C LYS A 340 2.03 -11.04 5.87
N ALA A 341 0.80 -11.06 5.37
CA ALA A 341 0.11 -9.85 4.91
C ALA A 341 -0.14 -8.86 6.05
N GLU A 342 -0.47 -9.35 7.25
CA GLU A 342 -0.58 -8.49 8.43
C GLU A 342 0.77 -7.83 8.73
N GLN A 343 1.83 -8.64 8.89
CA GLN A 343 3.16 -8.15 9.31
C GLN A 343 3.78 -7.18 8.28
N GLN A 344 3.38 -7.26 7.02
CA GLN A 344 3.94 -6.43 5.95
C GLN A 344 3.74 -4.94 6.18
N ALA A 345 2.57 -4.50 6.65
CA ALA A 345 2.28 -3.07 6.85
C ALA A 345 3.19 -2.42 7.91
N PRO A 346 3.28 -2.92 9.16
CA PRO A 346 4.13 -2.34 10.18
C PRO A 346 5.63 -2.44 9.83
N LEU A 347 6.08 -3.56 9.25
CA LEU A 347 7.48 -3.68 8.81
C LEU A 347 7.81 -2.68 7.70
N LYS A 348 6.92 -2.49 6.71
CA LYS A 348 7.11 -1.50 5.65
C LYS A 348 7.19 -0.09 6.24
N GLN A 349 6.36 0.23 7.24
CA GLN A 349 6.41 1.53 7.91
C GLN A 349 7.69 1.73 8.72
N GLN A 350 8.15 0.72 9.46
CA GLN A 350 9.41 0.77 10.20
C GLN A 350 10.61 0.94 9.27
N LEU A 351 10.66 0.17 8.17
CA LEU A 351 11.71 0.29 7.16
C LEU A 351 11.74 1.68 6.53
N LYS A 352 10.58 2.30 6.28
CA LYS A 352 10.52 3.67 5.78
C LYS A 352 11.09 4.67 6.75
N LYS A 353 10.66 4.62 8.01
CA LYS A 353 11.20 5.51 9.05
C LYS A 353 12.71 5.38 9.19
N PHE A 354 13.24 4.17 9.03
CA PHE A 354 14.68 3.94 9.04
C PHE A 354 15.36 4.48 7.77
N LYS A 355 14.84 4.14 6.59
CA LYS A 355 15.42 4.48 5.30
C LYS A 355 15.42 5.99 5.03
N TYR A 356 14.30 6.65 5.32
CA TYR A 356 14.12 8.08 5.07
C TYR A 356 14.55 8.98 6.23
N ASN A 357 15.31 8.44 7.19
CA ASN A 357 15.94 9.25 8.20
C ASN A 357 17.17 9.93 7.59
N SER A 358 17.11 11.26 7.38
CA SER A 358 18.17 12.03 6.73
C SER A 358 19.51 11.95 7.48
N ASP A 359 19.50 11.90 8.81
CA ASP A 359 20.73 11.80 9.61
C ASP A 359 21.43 10.46 9.36
N LEU A 360 20.67 9.35 9.38
CA LEU A 360 21.20 8.01 9.09
C LEU A 360 21.67 7.91 7.64
N PHE A 361 20.89 8.44 6.69
CA PHE A 361 21.28 8.47 5.28
C PHE A 361 22.61 9.21 5.10
N ASN A 362 22.74 10.41 5.66
CA ASN A 362 23.95 11.22 5.54
C ASN A 362 25.17 10.53 6.19
N GLN A 363 24.99 9.86 7.33
CA GLN A 363 26.05 9.06 7.94
C GLN A 363 26.49 7.88 7.03
N VAL A 364 25.54 7.13 6.49
CA VAL A 364 25.86 5.96 5.63
C VAL A 364 26.47 6.41 4.30
N LEU A 365 25.98 7.52 3.72
CA LEU A 365 26.48 8.10 2.48
C LEU A 365 27.91 8.63 2.66
N THR A 366 28.18 9.41 3.70
CA THR A 366 29.50 10.01 3.93
C THR A 366 30.56 9.01 4.41
N ASN A 367 30.13 7.85 4.89
CA ASN A 367 31.02 6.70 5.15
C ASN A 367 31.49 5.99 3.87
N GLN A 368 30.89 6.26 2.71
CA GLN A 368 31.39 5.75 1.43
C GLN A 368 32.64 6.51 1.00
N PRO A 369 33.50 5.92 0.15
CA PRO A 369 34.58 6.64 -0.48
C PRO A 369 34.04 7.85 -1.28
N ARG A 370 34.65 9.01 -1.08
CA ARG A 370 34.32 10.23 -1.83
C ARG A 370 35.22 10.37 -3.04
N PHE A 371 34.62 10.48 -4.21
CA PHE A 371 35.28 10.75 -5.47
C PHE A 371 34.83 12.10 -6.01
N SER A 372 35.77 13.04 -6.13
CA SER A 372 35.50 14.27 -6.87
C SER A 372 35.27 13.96 -8.34
N VAL A 373 34.31 14.62 -8.96
CA VAL A 373 34.10 14.62 -10.42
C VAL A 373 34.76 15.89 -10.96
N PRO A 374 36.03 15.84 -11.37
CA PRO A 374 36.74 17.03 -11.79
C PRO A 374 36.22 17.53 -13.15
N ASN A 375 36.39 18.83 -13.43
CA ASN A 375 35.87 19.41 -14.67
C ASN A 375 36.70 19.01 -15.91
N ASP A 376 37.92 18.53 -15.72
CA ASP A 376 38.86 18.12 -16.78
C ASP A 376 38.49 16.80 -17.47
N ILE A 377 37.62 15.98 -16.86
CA ILE A 377 36.98 14.82 -17.50
C ILE A 377 35.70 15.20 -18.28
N MET A 378 35.36 16.50 -18.32
CA MET A 378 34.24 17.07 -19.08
C MET A 378 32.93 16.27 -18.95
N PRO A 379 32.37 16.13 -17.72
CA PRO A 379 31.06 15.51 -17.56
C PRO A 379 30.00 16.36 -18.25
N ILE A 380 28.95 15.73 -18.78
CA ILE A 380 27.78 16.48 -19.26
C ILE A 380 27.05 17.03 -18.04
N VAL A 381 26.88 18.35 -17.97
CA VAL A 381 26.21 19.04 -16.85
C VAL A 381 24.82 19.47 -17.28
N LEU A 382 23.80 18.94 -16.61
CA LEU A 382 22.38 19.29 -16.77
C LEU A 382 21.85 19.96 -15.50
N GLY A 383 20.78 20.74 -15.65
CA GLY A 383 20.16 21.48 -14.54
C GLY A 383 20.92 22.74 -14.12
N ASN A 384 20.70 23.14 -12.87
CA ASN A 384 21.35 24.30 -12.27
C ASN A 384 22.84 24.01 -12.03
N ALA A 385 23.71 24.82 -12.63
CA ALA A 385 25.15 24.63 -12.48
C ALA A 385 25.69 25.01 -11.09
N GLU A 386 24.93 25.81 -10.34
CA GLU A 386 25.30 26.35 -9.02
C GLU A 386 24.63 25.60 -7.86
N ALA A 387 23.86 24.54 -8.16
CA ALA A 387 23.18 23.73 -7.15
C ALA A 387 24.18 23.02 -6.22
N GLU A 388 23.87 23.00 -4.92
CA GLU A 388 24.68 22.34 -3.90
C GLU A 388 24.61 20.82 -4.00
N ASN A 389 23.45 20.29 -4.40
CA ASN A 389 23.22 18.86 -4.55
C ASN A 389 23.66 18.37 -5.94
N ILE A 390 24.81 17.73 -6.01
CA ILE A 390 25.37 17.19 -7.26
C ILE A 390 25.10 15.69 -7.35
N ILE A 391 24.28 15.28 -8.31
CA ILE A 391 24.03 13.88 -8.63
C ILE A 391 24.87 13.52 -9.85
N THR A 392 25.83 12.62 -9.68
CA THR A 392 26.63 12.10 -10.79
C THR A 392 26.14 10.72 -11.19
N MET A 393 25.77 10.57 -12.44
CA MET A 393 25.37 9.31 -13.05
C MET A 393 26.50 8.81 -13.97
N VAL A 394 27.06 7.67 -13.64
CA VAL A 394 27.93 6.92 -14.56
C VAL A 394 27.05 6.07 -15.45
N SER A 395 27.10 6.33 -16.75
CA SER A 395 26.18 5.77 -17.73
C SER A 395 26.88 5.02 -18.85
N ASN A 396 26.11 4.19 -19.54
CA ASN A 396 26.44 3.59 -20.82
C ASN A 396 25.29 3.90 -21.79
N PRO A 397 25.56 4.47 -22.99
CA PRO A 397 24.50 4.91 -23.92
C PRO A 397 23.52 3.81 -24.38
N PHE A 398 23.88 2.54 -24.26
CA PHE A 398 23.03 1.40 -24.66
C PHE A 398 22.42 0.65 -23.47
N CYS A 399 22.59 1.15 -22.24
CA CYS A 399 22.09 0.51 -21.04
C CYS A 399 20.62 0.89 -20.77
N GLY A 400 19.72 -0.10 -20.76
CA GLY A 400 18.31 0.09 -20.45
C GLY A 400 18.05 0.69 -19.05
N PRO A 401 18.66 0.16 -17.97
CA PRO A 401 18.60 0.77 -16.65
C PRO A 401 19.10 2.23 -16.62
N CYS A 402 20.15 2.57 -17.38
CA CYS A 402 20.60 3.96 -17.49
C CYS A 402 19.54 4.86 -18.13
N ALA A 403 18.87 4.41 -19.19
CA ALA A 403 17.76 5.16 -19.80
C ALA A 403 16.64 5.45 -18.80
N SER A 404 16.33 4.49 -17.93
CA SER A 404 15.33 4.67 -16.86
C SER A 404 15.77 5.72 -15.84
N THR A 405 17.02 5.62 -15.35
CA THR A 405 17.59 6.58 -14.40
C THR A 405 17.69 7.98 -14.99
N HIS A 406 18.11 8.11 -16.25
CA HIS A 406 18.15 9.38 -16.97
C HIS A 406 16.76 10.01 -17.03
N ARG A 407 15.72 9.25 -17.38
CA ARG A 407 14.33 9.74 -17.39
C ARG A 407 13.90 10.24 -16.01
N THR A 408 14.21 9.53 -14.93
CA THR A 408 13.90 9.99 -13.57
C THR A 408 14.61 11.30 -13.24
N LEU A 409 15.90 11.43 -13.57
CA LEU A 409 16.67 12.65 -13.33
C LEU A 409 16.16 13.83 -14.16
N ASP A 410 15.84 13.61 -15.44
CA ASP A 410 15.23 14.61 -16.33
C ASP A 410 13.89 15.12 -15.77
N GLN A 411 13.04 14.24 -15.26
CA GLN A 411 11.81 14.63 -14.57
C GLN A 411 12.08 15.49 -13.33
N TRP A 412 13.13 15.20 -12.56
CA TRP A 412 13.47 16.02 -11.40
C TRP A 412 13.98 17.39 -11.81
N LEU A 413 14.82 17.49 -12.85
CA LEU A 413 15.33 18.76 -13.37
C LEU A 413 14.21 19.71 -13.81
N ASN A 414 13.05 19.18 -14.22
CA ASN A 414 11.89 19.98 -14.58
C ASN A 414 11.16 20.62 -13.38
N THR A 415 11.37 20.11 -12.17
CA THR A 415 10.66 20.59 -10.96
C THR A 415 11.60 21.04 -9.84
N ARG A 416 12.91 20.89 -10.00
CA ARG A 416 13.93 21.13 -8.97
C ARG A 416 15.11 21.94 -9.52
N ASP A 417 15.27 23.15 -8.99
CA ASP A 417 16.41 24.03 -9.29
C ASP A 417 17.58 23.82 -8.31
N ASP A 418 17.40 23.00 -7.27
CA ASP A 418 18.38 22.76 -6.21
C ASP A 418 19.34 21.60 -6.51
N ILE A 419 19.23 20.98 -7.69
CA ILE A 419 20.05 19.84 -8.11
C ILE A 419 20.85 20.13 -9.39
N GLN A 420 22.07 19.60 -9.44
CA GLN A 420 22.93 19.52 -10.61
C GLN A 420 23.08 18.05 -11.00
N VAL A 421 22.87 17.71 -12.27
CA VAL A 421 23.12 16.34 -12.77
C VAL A 421 24.39 16.33 -13.62
N LYS A 422 25.34 15.46 -13.28
CA LYS A 422 26.56 15.20 -14.05
C LYS A 422 26.49 13.82 -14.67
N ILE A 423 26.67 13.70 -15.98
CA ILE A 423 26.71 12.40 -16.66
C ILE A 423 28.15 12.14 -17.12
N VAL A 424 28.68 10.98 -16.73
CA VAL A 424 29.99 10.46 -17.15
C VAL A 424 29.76 9.14 -17.87
N PHE A 425 30.44 8.89 -18.98
CA PHE A 425 30.28 7.65 -19.73
C PHE A 425 31.42 6.66 -19.42
N THR A 426 31.06 5.41 -19.16
CA THR A 426 32.01 4.30 -19.12
C THR A 426 31.97 3.53 -20.45
N THR A 427 33.07 3.58 -21.21
CA THR A 427 33.20 3.01 -22.55
C THR A 427 34.60 2.44 -22.80
N ALA A 428 34.78 1.65 -23.87
CA ALA A 428 36.03 0.93 -24.13
C ALA A 428 37.21 1.83 -24.57
N ASN A 429 36.92 3.07 -24.99
CA ASN A 429 37.85 4.07 -25.56
C ASN A 429 38.49 3.67 -26.90
N HIS A 430 37.68 3.18 -27.86
CA HIS A 430 38.09 3.00 -29.25
C HIS A 430 36.89 3.20 -30.19
N ASP A 431 37.13 3.61 -31.44
CA ASP A 431 36.05 3.98 -32.38
C ASP A 431 35.19 2.81 -32.87
N ASP A 432 35.71 1.58 -32.80
CA ASP A 432 34.93 0.38 -33.13
C ASP A 432 33.79 0.09 -32.13
N ASP A 433 33.81 0.72 -30.95
CA ASP A 433 32.74 0.57 -29.95
C ASP A 433 31.62 1.59 -30.21
N PRO A 434 30.40 1.15 -30.59
CA PRO A 434 29.28 2.05 -30.84
C PRO A 434 28.93 2.92 -29.61
N LYS A 435 29.19 2.42 -28.40
CA LYS A 435 28.97 3.18 -27.15
C LYS A 435 29.92 4.37 -27.07
N THR A 436 31.20 4.15 -27.37
CA THR A 436 32.23 5.20 -27.42
C THR A 436 31.84 6.28 -28.44
N LYS A 437 31.37 5.89 -29.64
CA LYS A 437 30.93 6.84 -30.67
C LYS A 437 29.80 7.77 -30.18
N VAL A 438 28.77 7.21 -29.54
CA VAL A 438 27.64 7.98 -29.00
C VAL A 438 28.08 8.86 -27.83
N ALA A 439 28.88 8.31 -26.90
CA ALA A 439 29.38 9.04 -25.74
C ALA A 439 30.21 10.27 -26.18
N ARG A 440 31.17 10.09 -27.09
CA ARG A 440 31.99 11.18 -27.66
C ARG A 440 31.11 12.25 -28.33
N HIS A 441 30.10 11.84 -29.07
CA HIS A 441 29.17 12.76 -29.72
C HIS A 441 28.39 13.60 -28.70
N LEU A 442 27.82 12.96 -27.68
CA LEU A 442 27.08 13.64 -26.61
C LEU A 442 27.98 14.59 -25.80
N THR A 443 29.20 14.16 -25.48
CA THR A 443 30.18 15.00 -24.79
C THR A 443 30.58 16.20 -25.65
N ALA A 444 30.87 16.00 -26.94
CA ALA A 444 31.17 17.10 -27.86
C ALA A 444 30.00 18.09 -27.97
N LEU A 445 28.76 17.58 -28.03
CA LEU A 445 27.56 18.41 -28.09
C LEU A 445 27.40 19.28 -26.84
N SER A 446 27.74 18.75 -25.66
CA SER A 446 27.68 19.48 -24.39
C SER A 446 28.63 20.69 -24.34
N LEU A 447 29.69 20.70 -25.15
CA LEU A 447 30.67 21.77 -25.20
C LEU A 447 30.24 22.96 -26.08
N LEU A 448 29.20 22.80 -26.91
CA LEU A 448 28.70 23.87 -27.78
C LEU A 448 27.94 24.99 -27.03
N GLY A 449 27.79 24.89 -25.71
CA GLY A 449 27.15 25.88 -24.84
C GLY A 449 25.62 25.80 -24.78
N ASP A 450 24.97 25.12 -25.72
CA ASP A 450 23.52 24.89 -25.71
C ASP A 450 23.15 23.66 -24.88
N LYS A 451 22.92 23.87 -23.58
CA LYS A 451 22.54 22.83 -22.62
C LYS A 451 21.22 22.13 -23.00
N LYS A 452 20.25 22.87 -23.53
CA LYS A 452 18.94 22.31 -23.92
C LYS A 452 19.10 21.34 -25.09
N LYS A 453 20.00 21.63 -26.01
CA LYS A 453 20.26 20.75 -27.15
C LYS A 453 20.88 19.41 -26.74
N VAL A 454 21.83 19.40 -25.79
CA VAL A 454 22.40 18.13 -25.30
C VAL A 454 21.39 17.34 -24.45
N GLU A 455 20.57 18.02 -23.66
CA GLU A 455 19.46 17.41 -22.90
C GLU A 455 18.46 16.71 -23.84
N GLN A 456 18.00 17.40 -24.89
CA GLN A 456 17.13 16.82 -25.93
C GLN A 456 17.80 15.64 -26.64
N ALA A 457 19.08 15.76 -26.99
CA ALA A 457 19.82 14.70 -27.64
C ALA A 457 19.93 13.44 -26.77
N LEU A 458 20.15 13.60 -25.45
CA LEU A 458 20.14 12.51 -24.48
C LEU A 458 18.76 11.86 -24.37
N ASN A 459 17.70 12.65 -24.26
CA ASN A 459 16.33 12.18 -24.16
C ASN A 459 15.94 11.36 -25.40
N ASP A 460 16.14 11.93 -26.60
CA ASP A 460 15.88 11.25 -27.87
C ASP A 460 16.68 9.95 -28.01
N TRP A 461 17.96 9.98 -27.61
CA TRP A 461 18.78 8.78 -27.66
C TRP A 461 18.24 7.71 -26.73
N TYR A 462 17.97 8.02 -25.46
CA TYR A 462 17.53 7.05 -24.47
C TYR A 462 16.12 6.51 -24.72
N GLU A 463 15.21 7.32 -25.27
CA GLU A 463 13.85 6.91 -25.64
C GLU A 463 13.79 6.09 -26.94
N SER A 464 14.74 6.29 -27.85
CA SER A 464 14.81 5.53 -29.10
C SER A 464 15.00 4.03 -28.86
N THR A 465 14.08 3.22 -29.40
CA THR A 465 14.17 1.76 -29.40
C THR A 465 15.17 1.21 -30.41
N LYS A 466 15.41 1.94 -31.51
CA LYS A 466 16.28 1.49 -32.61
C LYS A 466 17.76 1.81 -32.39
N LYS A 467 18.08 2.81 -31.55
CA LYS A 467 19.46 3.26 -31.26
C LYS A 467 20.31 3.46 -32.53
N ASP A 468 19.69 4.05 -33.57
CA ASP A 468 20.36 4.35 -34.84
C ASP A 468 21.15 5.65 -34.73
N TYR A 469 22.48 5.51 -34.61
CA TYR A 469 23.40 6.63 -34.49
C TYR A 469 23.35 7.56 -35.70
N ASP A 470 23.34 7.06 -36.94
CA ASP A 470 23.53 7.90 -38.12
C ASP A 470 22.31 8.81 -38.36
N THR A 471 21.10 8.30 -38.09
CA THR A 471 19.88 9.10 -38.12
C THR A 471 19.84 10.12 -37.00
N TRP A 472 20.20 9.72 -35.76
CA TRP A 472 20.19 10.61 -34.60
C TRP A 472 21.26 11.72 -34.72
N ALA A 473 22.47 11.40 -35.16
CA ALA A 473 23.57 12.35 -35.33
C ALA A 473 23.29 13.44 -36.39
N LYS A 474 22.44 13.16 -37.38
CA LYS A 474 21.98 14.16 -38.36
C LYS A 474 21.08 15.23 -37.72
N ASN A 475 20.29 14.85 -36.71
CA ASN A 475 19.43 15.79 -35.97
C ASN A 475 20.24 16.63 -34.97
N TYR A 476 21.36 16.09 -34.48
CA TYR A 476 22.24 16.73 -33.50
C TYR A 476 23.67 16.94 -34.03
N PRO A 477 23.88 17.74 -35.09
CA PRO A 477 25.20 17.84 -35.71
C PRO A 477 26.23 18.47 -34.75
N VAL A 478 27.38 17.81 -34.60
CA VAL A 478 28.56 18.28 -33.88
C VAL A 478 29.84 17.72 -34.50
N GLN A 479 30.93 18.47 -34.41
CA GLN A 479 32.27 18.02 -34.81
C GLN A 479 32.93 17.27 -33.65
N VAL A 480 33.17 15.97 -33.83
CA VAL A 480 33.94 15.16 -32.89
C VAL A 480 35.41 15.22 -33.32
N ASN A 481 36.23 15.98 -32.59
CA ASN A 481 37.66 16.13 -32.81
C ASN A 481 38.48 15.14 -31.94
N GLY A 482 39.79 15.09 -32.14
CA GLY A 482 40.69 14.23 -31.33
C GLY A 482 40.72 14.58 -29.83
N GLU A 483 40.22 15.74 -29.43
CA GLU A 483 40.06 16.09 -28.01
C GLU A 483 39.08 15.12 -27.30
N MET A 484 38.06 14.63 -28.01
CA MET A 484 37.09 13.70 -27.44
C MET A 484 37.69 12.33 -27.12
N GLU A 485 38.78 11.94 -27.79
CA GLU A 485 39.53 10.73 -27.45
C GLU A 485 40.23 10.89 -26.10
N VAL A 486 40.85 12.05 -25.85
CA VAL A 486 41.47 12.38 -24.56
C VAL A 486 40.43 12.42 -23.45
N VAL A 487 39.27 13.05 -23.70
CA VAL A 487 38.17 13.11 -22.73
C VAL A 487 37.63 11.71 -22.41
N THR A 488 37.44 10.87 -23.43
CA THR A 488 36.97 9.49 -23.23
C THR A 488 37.95 8.69 -22.39
N GLN A 489 39.26 8.83 -22.65
CA GLN A 489 40.30 8.18 -21.85
C GLN A 489 40.26 8.62 -20.39
N ARG A 490 40.15 9.94 -20.14
CA ARG A 490 40.04 10.48 -18.78
C ARG A 490 38.79 10.00 -18.04
N GLN A 491 37.63 9.95 -18.72
CA GLN A 491 36.40 9.42 -18.12
C GLN A 491 36.54 7.94 -17.78
N LYS A 492 37.18 7.15 -18.65
CA LYS A 492 37.47 5.74 -18.41
C LYS A 492 38.37 5.53 -17.19
N GLU A 493 39.49 6.25 -17.12
CA GLU A 493 40.42 6.22 -15.98
C GLU A 493 39.73 6.63 -14.68
N TRP A 494 38.87 7.65 -14.73
CA TRP A 494 38.07 8.05 -13.57
C TRP A 494 37.07 6.97 -13.16
N CYS A 495 36.41 6.29 -14.10
CA CYS A 495 35.51 5.17 -13.81
C CYS A 495 36.26 3.97 -13.17
N GLU A 496 37.49 3.71 -13.59
CA GLU A 496 38.35 2.67 -13.02
C GLU A 496 38.80 3.05 -11.60
N LEU A 497 39.26 4.29 -11.39
CA LEU A 497 39.64 4.83 -10.07
C LEU A 497 38.47 4.80 -9.08
N THR A 498 37.27 5.10 -9.57
CA THR A 498 36.04 5.06 -8.78
C THR A 498 35.46 3.66 -8.66
N GLU A 499 36.13 2.60 -9.12
CA GLU A 499 35.67 1.21 -9.04
C GLU A 499 34.21 1.03 -9.51
N VAL A 500 33.87 1.62 -10.65
CA VAL A 500 32.53 1.44 -11.27
C VAL A 500 32.47 0.04 -11.87
N THR A 501 31.71 -0.86 -11.22
CA THR A 501 31.53 -2.24 -11.67
C THR A 501 30.25 -2.46 -12.48
N PHE A 502 29.28 -1.56 -12.38
CA PHE A 502 28.01 -1.62 -13.11
C PHE A 502 27.47 -0.22 -13.48
N THR A 503 26.55 -0.17 -14.44
CA THR A 503 25.84 1.06 -14.83
C THR A 503 24.33 0.86 -14.72
N PRO A 504 23.56 1.86 -14.23
CA PRO A 504 24.04 3.14 -13.74
C PRO A 504 24.68 3.01 -12.35
N THR A 505 25.83 3.67 -12.15
CA THR A 505 26.35 3.95 -10.81
C THR A 505 26.01 5.40 -10.47
N ILE A 506 25.43 5.63 -9.30
CA ILE A 506 25.02 6.96 -8.85
C ILE A 506 25.95 7.41 -7.73
N LEU A 507 26.40 8.66 -7.81
CA LEU A 507 27.10 9.34 -6.74
C LEU A 507 26.32 10.59 -6.34
N VAL A 508 26.21 10.84 -5.04
CA VAL A 508 25.59 12.03 -4.46
C VAL A 508 26.69 12.83 -3.79
N ASN A 509 26.93 14.06 -4.23
CA ASN A 509 27.99 14.94 -3.72
C ASN A 509 29.40 14.29 -3.74
N GLY A 510 29.60 13.38 -4.69
CA GLY A 510 30.84 12.60 -4.87
C GLY A 510 30.90 11.29 -4.07
N TYR A 511 29.91 10.97 -3.24
CA TYR A 511 29.83 9.70 -2.53
C TYR A 511 29.01 8.69 -3.32
N LYS A 512 29.49 7.45 -3.46
CA LYS A 512 28.69 6.38 -4.09
C LYS A 512 27.38 6.17 -3.33
N LEU A 513 26.27 6.04 -4.04
CA LEU A 513 24.98 5.74 -3.43
C LEU A 513 25.02 4.32 -2.82
N PRO A 514 24.81 4.15 -1.50
CA PRO A 514 24.87 2.85 -0.87
C PRO A 514 23.71 1.94 -1.30
N ASP A 515 23.96 0.62 -1.41
CA ASP A 515 22.99 -0.42 -1.81
C ASP A 515 21.57 -0.34 -1.21
N PRO A 516 21.34 0.01 0.08
CA PRO A 516 19.97 0.12 0.60
C PRO A 516 19.14 1.23 -0.06
N TYR A 517 19.77 2.16 -0.77
CA TYR A 517 19.14 3.32 -1.40
C TYR A 517 19.13 3.20 -2.93
N ARG A 518 17.99 3.53 -3.52
CA ARG A 518 17.82 3.71 -4.95
C ARG A 518 17.66 5.20 -5.25
N LEU A 519 17.77 5.58 -6.53
CA LEU A 519 17.54 6.96 -6.94
C LEU A 519 16.18 7.48 -6.46
N ASP A 520 15.10 6.70 -6.61
CA ASP A 520 13.76 7.16 -6.20
C ASP A 520 13.65 7.46 -4.70
N ASP A 521 14.49 6.85 -3.85
CA ASP A 521 14.46 7.06 -2.41
C ASP A 521 15.16 8.36 -2.00
N ILE A 522 16.19 8.80 -2.73
CA ILE A 522 16.92 10.02 -2.36
C ILE A 522 16.16 11.30 -2.71
N LYS A 523 15.07 11.22 -3.48
CA LYS A 523 14.15 12.34 -3.79
C LYS A 523 13.73 13.11 -2.53
N TYR A 524 13.49 12.39 -1.44
CA TYR A 524 13.02 12.93 -0.16
C TYR A 524 14.14 13.17 0.85
N LEU A 525 15.38 12.82 0.51
CA LEU A 525 16.54 12.91 1.40
C LEU A 525 17.50 14.05 1.02
N LEU A 526 17.38 14.54 -0.23
CA LEU A 526 18.09 15.70 -0.74
C LEU A 526 17.15 16.90 -0.60
N SER A 527 17.47 17.81 0.32
CA SER A 527 16.72 19.03 0.61
C SER A 527 17.68 20.17 0.90
#